data_AF-A0A2E3HB52-F1
#
_entry.id   AF-A0A2E3HB52-F1
#
_cell.length_a   1.000
_cell.length_b   1.000
_cell.length_c   1.000
_cell.angle_alpha   90.00
_cell.angle_beta   90.00
_cell.angle_gamma   90.00
#
_symmetry.space_group_name_H-M   'P 1'
#
loop_
_entity.id
_entity.type
_entity.pdbx_description
1 polymer ?
#
loop_
_entity_poly.entity_id
_entity_poly.type
_entity_poly.pdbx_seq_one_letter_code
_entity_poly.pdbx_strand_id
1 'polypeptide(L)'
;MGGGWEIEFQRKGRAMGDETLEQVALLGDSVLLLNLRGTRTTDEGLKHLAGLSNLERLHLERTGISDGGMAHLVGLTGLEYLNLYGNDITDAGLAHLGSMPKLQRLYVWQTGVTDEGCNSLARSLPDLKIVRGVNLDKVAADAAARKEQTKKEEKEVVRIDLDWVPAGTKTPPRSKGGGTLSSISIKNTREETVKLYWVEYGGGLKYYAEIAGGATLTRGSFSKATWLITDLNEEPLGYFTATVEPSQVVVPKQG
;
A
#
# COMPACT_ATOMS: atom_id res chain seq x y z
N MET A 1 25.53 -5.91 26.48
CA MET A 1 26.39 -7.07 26.18
C MET A 1 25.49 -8.29 26.09
N GLY A 2 25.51 -9.02 24.97
CA GLY A 2 24.88 -10.33 24.83
C GLY A 2 24.19 -10.51 23.49
N GLY A 3 24.97 -10.64 22.40
CA GLY A 3 24.44 -11.00 21.09
C GLY A 3 23.99 -12.46 21.11
N GLY A 4 22.67 -12.67 21.12
CA GLY A 4 22.13 -14.01 20.93
C GLY A 4 22.30 -14.49 19.49
N TRP A 5 22.19 -15.79 19.31
CA TRP A 5 22.35 -16.46 18.02
C TRP A 5 21.09 -16.32 17.17
N GLU A 6 21.30 -15.94 15.92
CA GLU A 6 20.35 -16.14 14.84
C GLU A 6 20.76 -17.40 14.09
N ILE A 7 19.86 -18.38 14.05
CA ILE A 7 20.11 -19.68 13.43
C ILE A 7 19.19 -19.82 12.22
N GLU A 8 19.79 -20.01 11.05
CA GLU A 8 19.08 -20.17 9.80
C GLU A 8 19.42 -21.50 9.12
N PHE A 9 18.40 -22.33 8.92
CA PHE A 9 18.53 -23.59 8.21
C PHE A 9 18.10 -23.44 6.75
N GLN A 10 19.08 -23.45 5.84
CA GLN A 10 18.85 -23.35 4.40
C GLN A 10 18.74 -24.73 3.74
N ARG A 11 17.83 -24.86 2.76
CA ARG A 11 17.51 -26.13 2.08
C ARG A 11 18.63 -26.69 1.19
N LYS A 12 19.78 -26.02 1.05
CA LYS A 12 20.88 -26.50 0.18
C LYS A 12 21.75 -27.53 0.91
N GLY A 13 21.44 -28.80 0.69
CA GLY A 13 22.42 -29.89 0.76
C GLY A 13 22.41 -30.78 2.00
N ARG A 14 21.55 -30.55 3.00
CA ARG A 14 21.28 -31.54 4.06
C ARG A 14 19.78 -31.60 4.34
N ALA A 15 19.26 -32.81 4.46
CA ALA A 15 17.86 -33.05 4.74
C ALA A 15 17.60 -32.82 6.23
N MET A 16 17.52 -31.56 6.66
CA MET A 16 17.37 -31.20 8.08
C MET A 16 15.92 -31.43 8.53
N GLY A 17 15.76 -32.30 9.54
CA GLY A 17 14.52 -32.58 10.26
C GLY A 17 14.73 -32.53 11.78
N ASP A 18 13.88 -33.24 12.51
CA ASP A 18 13.79 -33.21 13.98
C ASP A 18 15.13 -33.47 14.68
N GLU A 19 15.98 -34.33 14.11
CA GLU A 19 17.30 -34.68 14.64
C GLU A 19 18.23 -33.47 14.81
N THR A 20 18.02 -32.41 14.02
CA THR A 20 18.83 -31.19 14.10
C THR A 20 18.42 -30.33 15.30
N LEU A 21 17.16 -30.42 15.74
CA LEU A 21 16.64 -29.61 16.83
C LEU A 21 17.13 -30.06 18.21
N GLU A 22 17.51 -31.34 18.36
CA GLU A 22 18.24 -31.82 19.54
C GLU A 22 19.52 -31.02 19.79
N GLN A 23 20.26 -30.69 18.73
CA GLN A 23 21.51 -29.93 18.82
C GLN A 23 21.23 -28.44 19.07
N VAL A 24 20.16 -27.89 18.48
CA VAL A 24 19.73 -26.51 18.74
C VAL A 24 19.36 -26.31 20.22
N ALA A 25 18.75 -27.31 20.84
CA ALA A 25 18.40 -27.26 22.26
C ALA A 25 19.64 -27.09 23.17
N LEU A 26 20.82 -27.58 22.76
CA LEU A 26 22.07 -27.43 23.52
C LEU A 26 22.58 -25.98 23.57
N LEU A 27 22.11 -25.13 22.66
CA LEU A 27 22.44 -23.70 22.66
C LEU A 27 21.62 -22.93 23.70
N GLY A 28 20.53 -23.53 24.20
CA GLY A 28 19.68 -22.99 25.26
C GLY A 28 19.21 -21.56 24.99
N ASP A 29 19.15 -20.75 26.04
CA ASP A 29 18.65 -19.37 26.03
C ASP A 29 19.50 -18.37 25.23
N SER A 30 20.54 -18.83 24.55
CA SER A 30 21.34 -17.98 23.66
C SER A 30 20.69 -17.81 22.27
N VAL A 31 19.69 -18.62 21.91
CA VAL A 31 19.01 -18.53 20.61
C VAL A 31 17.88 -17.49 20.65
N LEU A 32 17.92 -16.49 19.76
CA LEU A 32 16.89 -15.44 19.65
C LEU A 32 16.03 -15.59 18.41
N LEU A 33 16.61 -16.09 17.31
CA LEU A 33 15.91 -16.31 16.05
C LEU A 33 16.21 -17.72 15.55
N LEU A 34 15.15 -18.45 15.21
CA LEU A 34 15.25 -19.78 14.63
C LEU A 34 14.42 -19.84 13.34
N ASN A 35 15.11 -20.09 12.22
CA ASN A 35 14.49 -20.23 10.92
C ASN A 35 14.55 -21.67 10.40
N LEU A 36 13.37 -22.32 10.39
CA LEU A 36 13.13 -23.70 9.98
C LEU A 36 12.27 -23.79 8.72
N ARG A 37 12.09 -22.67 8.00
CA ARG A 37 11.26 -22.62 6.80
C ARG A 37 11.62 -23.70 5.79
N GLY A 38 10.64 -24.51 5.40
CA GLY A 38 10.79 -25.53 4.37
C GLY A 38 11.69 -26.72 4.77
N THR A 39 11.96 -26.89 6.06
CA THR A 39 12.62 -28.07 6.62
C THR A 39 11.64 -29.23 6.79
N ARG A 40 12.14 -30.42 7.17
CA ARG A 40 11.31 -31.60 7.48
C ARG A 40 10.92 -31.68 8.96
N THR A 41 10.93 -30.55 9.67
CA THR A 41 10.54 -30.47 11.08
C THR A 41 9.09 -30.91 11.26
N THR A 42 8.83 -31.77 12.22
CA THR A 42 7.50 -32.26 12.60
C THR A 42 7.16 -31.88 14.04
N ASP A 43 5.98 -32.28 14.50
CA ASP A 43 5.53 -32.09 15.89
C ASP A 43 6.52 -32.68 16.91
N GLU A 44 7.18 -33.79 16.57
CA GLU A 44 8.18 -34.42 17.42
C GLU A 44 9.40 -33.51 17.61
N GLY A 45 9.87 -32.87 16.54
CA GLY A 45 10.99 -31.93 16.60
C GLY A 45 10.72 -30.72 17.49
N LEU A 46 9.48 -30.22 17.52
CA LEU A 46 9.10 -29.05 18.33
C LEU A 46 9.31 -29.28 19.84
N LYS A 47 9.31 -30.53 20.32
CA LYS A 47 9.58 -30.88 21.72
C LYS A 47 10.93 -30.36 22.20
N HIS A 48 11.92 -30.33 21.32
CA HIS A 48 13.27 -29.87 21.66
C HIS A 48 13.36 -28.34 21.80
N LEU A 49 12.36 -27.59 21.33
CA LEU A 49 12.35 -26.13 21.40
C LEU A 49 11.77 -25.60 22.72
N ALA A 50 11.02 -26.41 23.46
CA ALA A 50 10.23 -25.95 24.62
C ALA A 50 11.04 -25.22 25.71
N GLY A 51 12.36 -25.45 25.79
CA GLY A 51 13.27 -24.80 26.75
C GLY A 51 13.94 -23.52 26.25
N LEU A 52 13.71 -23.07 25.02
CA LEU A 52 14.34 -21.88 24.45
C LEU A 52 13.57 -20.61 24.85
N SER A 53 13.58 -20.29 26.15
CA SER A 53 12.72 -19.26 26.74
C SER A 53 12.98 -17.84 26.24
N ASN A 54 14.19 -17.59 25.73
CA ASN A 54 14.61 -16.33 25.10
C ASN A 54 14.33 -16.26 23.58
N LEU A 55 13.80 -17.31 22.95
CA LEU A 55 13.52 -17.29 21.52
C LEU A 55 12.45 -16.24 21.21
N GLU A 56 12.80 -15.24 20.40
CA GLU A 56 11.92 -14.11 20.04
C GLU A 56 11.22 -14.34 18.70
N ARG A 57 11.87 -15.04 17.75
CA ARG A 57 11.35 -15.26 16.40
C ARG A 57 11.48 -16.69 15.95
N LEU A 58 10.35 -17.28 15.55
CA LEU A 58 10.27 -18.65 15.05
C LEU A 58 9.56 -18.70 13.69
N HIS A 59 10.29 -19.20 12.70
CA HIS A 59 9.83 -19.40 11.32
C HIS A 59 9.61 -20.89 11.07
N LEU A 60 8.36 -21.32 10.92
CA LEU A 60 7.94 -22.70 10.68
C LEU A 60 7.20 -22.85 9.34
N GLU A 61 7.42 -21.94 8.39
CA GLU A 61 6.70 -21.95 7.13
C GLU A 61 6.93 -23.26 6.36
N ARG A 62 5.85 -23.92 5.94
CA ARG A 62 5.89 -25.14 5.09
C ARG A 62 6.79 -26.23 5.68
N THR A 63 6.57 -26.54 6.95
CA THR A 63 7.16 -27.69 7.64
C THR A 63 6.14 -28.83 7.69
N GLY A 64 6.35 -29.83 8.53
CA GLY A 64 5.44 -30.96 8.76
C GLY A 64 4.71 -30.89 10.11
N ILE A 65 4.50 -29.69 10.64
CA ILE A 65 3.82 -29.51 11.94
C ILE A 65 2.29 -29.48 11.79
N SER A 66 1.59 -29.88 12.85
CA SER A 66 0.14 -29.93 12.96
C SER A 66 -0.33 -29.33 14.29
N ASP A 67 -1.65 -29.34 14.53
CA ASP A 67 -2.23 -28.94 15.82
C ASP A 67 -1.57 -29.64 17.02
N GLY A 68 -1.13 -30.89 16.85
CA GLY A 68 -0.46 -31.67 17.90
C GLY A 68 0.85 -31.06 18.38
N GLY A 69 1.62 -30.44 17.47
CA GLY A 69 2.91 -29.83 17.80
C GLY A 69 2.80 -28.48 18.51
N MET A 70 1.66 -27.80 18.38
CA MET A 70 1.45 -26.45 18.92
C MET A 70 1.58 -26.40 20.45
N ALA A 71 1.20 -27.48 21.14
CA ALA A 71 1.34 -27.60 22.59
C ALA A 71 2.81 -27.52 23.07
N HIS A 72 3.78 -27.82 22.21
CA HIS A 72 5.21 -27.75 22.55
C HIS A 72 5.79 -26.33 22.48
N LEU A 73 5.07 -25.37 21.86
CA LEU A 73 5.52 -23.98 21.73
C LEU A 73 5.22 -23.12 22.96
N VAL A 74 4.36 -23.58 23.87
CA VAL A 74 3.91 -22.78 25.04
C VAL A 74 5.04 -22.41 26.00
N GLY A 75 6.14 -23.16 26.01
CA GLY A 75 7.34 -22.88 26.81
C GLY A 75 8.18 -21.71 26.29
N LEU A 76 7.93 -21.27 25.05
CA LEU A 76 8.64 -20.16 24.40
C LEU A 76 8.12 -18.81 24.90
N THR A 77 8.28 -18.53 26.19
CA THR A 77 7.72 -17.32 26.85
C THR A 77 8.27 -16.00 26.30
N GLY A 78 9.42 -16.06 25.61
CA GLY A 78 10.06 -14.95 24.91
C GLY A 78 9.47 -14.64 23.53
N LEU A 79 8.64 -15.52 22.97
CA LEU A 79 8.30 -15.48 21.55
C LEU A 79 7.40 -14.29 21.20
N GLU A 80 7.87 -13.48 20.25
CA GLU A 80 7.15 -12.30 19.75
C GLU A 80 6.60 -12.51 18.35
N TYR A 81 7.27 -13.35 17.56
CA TYR A 81 6.95 -13.63 16.17
C TYR A 81 6.85 -15.14 15.92
N LEU A 82 5.72 -15.56 15.37
CA LEU A 82 5.49 -16.93 14.94
C LEU A 82 4.90 -16.96 13.52
N ASN A 83 5.53 -17.70 12.62
CA ASN A 83 5.00 -17.94 11.29
C ASN A 83 4.67 -19.42 11.05
N LEU A 84 3.38 -19.71 10.89
CA LEU A 84 2.82 -21.05 10.68
C LEU A 84 2.37 -21.28 9.23
N TYR A 85 2.70 -20.36 8.31
CA TYR A 85 2.23 -20.39 6.93
C TYR A 85 2.44 -21.75 6.25
N GLY A 86 1.37 -22.28 5.65
CA GLY A 86 1.43 -23.48 4.83
C GLY A 86 1.63 -24.79 5.61
N ASN A 87 1.16 -24.86 6.86
CA ASN A 87 1.11 -26.09 7.67
C ASN A 87 -0.36 -26.48 7.96
N ASP A 88 -0.57 -27.72 8.42
CA ASP A 88 -1.89 -28.29 8.74
C ASP A 88 -2.35 -27.89 10.15
N ILE A 89 -2.48 -26.58 10.38
CA ILE A 89 -2.94 -25.97 11.64
C ILE A 89 -4.39 -25.51 11.52
N THR A 90 -5.20 -25.77 12.54
CA THR A 90 -6.60 -25.33 12.65
C THR A 90 -6.81 -24.45 13.89
N ASP A 91 -8.06 -24.08 14.16
CA ASP A 91 -8.44 -23.35 15.37
C ASP A 91 -8.07 -24.10 16.65
N ALA A 92 -8.01 -25.44 16.60
CA ALA A 92 -7.60 -26.27 17.73
C ALA A 92 -6.12 -26.02 18.11
N GLY A 93 -5.23 -25.94 17.14
CA GLY A 93 -3.81 -25.63 17.39
C GLY A 93 -3.60 -24.23 17.96
N LEU A 94 -4.39 -23.24 17.52
CA LEU A 94 -4.31 -21.87 18.04
C LEU A 94 -4.70 -21.75 19.51
N ALA A 95 -5.55 -22.63 20.03
CA ALA A 95 -5.99 -22.59 21.42
C ALA A 95 -4.82 -22.69 22.41
N HIS A 96 -3.70 -23.32 22.02
CA HIS A 96 -2.49 -23.41 22.83
C HIS A 96 -1.71 -22.09 22.95
N LEU A 97 -1.89 -21.16 22.02
CA LEU A 97 -1.11 -19.91 21.99
C LEU A 97 -1.63 -18.83 22.94
N GLY A 98 -2.85 -18.99 23.48
CA GLY A 98 -3.50 -17.96 24.29
C GLY A 98 -2.78 -17.58 25.58
N SER A 99 -1.83 -18.40 26.03
CA SER A 99 -1.01 -18.15 27.24
C SER A 99 0.39 -17.62 26.93
N MET A 100 0.69 -17.21 25.69
CA MET A 100 2.02 -16.70 25.30
C MET A 100 2.08 -15.17 25.45
N PRO A 101 2.64 -14.64 26.55
CA PRO A 101 2.42 -13.25 26.97
C PRO A 101 3.11 -12.21 26.09
N LYS A 102 4.11 -12.62 25.30
CA LYS A 102 4.89 -11.73 24.44
C LYS A 102 4.55 -11.84 22.96
N LEU A 103 3.65 -12.75 22.58
CA LEU A 103 3.35 -13.00 21.18
C LEU A 103 2.65 -11.78 20.57
N GLN A 104 3.31 -11.14 19.59
CA GLN A 104 2.84 -9.91 18.97
C GLN A 104 2.42 -10.10 17.52
N ARG A 105 3.01 -11.07 16.82
CA ARG A 105 2.71 -11.34 15.41
C ARG A 105 2.57 -12.83 15.16
N LEU A 106 1.44 -13.19 14.58
CA LEU A 106 1.11 -14.55 14.19
C LEU A 106 0.70 -14.58 12.72
N TYR A 107 1.36 -15.41 11.92
CA TYR A 107 1.02 -15.59 10.50
C TYR A 107 0.45 -16.99 10.29
N VAL A 108 -0.77 -17.04 9.75
CA VAL A 108 -1.57 -18.28 9.62
C VAL A 108 -2.16 -18.44 8.21
N TRP A 109 -1.59 -17.76 7.21
CA TRP A 109 -2.07 -17.89 5.84
C TRP A 109 -1.80 -19.31 5.31
N GLN A 110 -2.71 -19.83 4.46
CA GLN A 110 -2.67 -21.20 3.94
C GLN A 110 -2.60 -22.25 5.05
N THR A 111 -3.40 -22.05 6.11
CA THR A 111 -3.68 -23.05 7.15
C THR A 111 -5.21 -23.27 7.21
N GLY A 112 -5.67 -24.20 8.05
CA GLY A 112 -7.08 -24.44 8.35
C GLY A 112 -7.69 -23.49 9.40
N VAL A 113 -6.95 -22.47 9.85
CA VAL A 113 -7.44 -21.47 10.81
C VAL A 113 -8.56 -20.62 10.23
N THR A 114 -9.66 -20.47 10.97
CA THR A 114 -10.84 -19.68 10.61
C THR A 114 -10.83 -18.29 11.26
N ASP A 115 -11.81 -17.44 10.89
CA ASP A 115 -12.03 -16.17 11.60
C ASP A 115 -12.46 -16.39 13.06
N GLU A 116 -13.18 -17.47 13.35
CA GLU A 116 -13.67 -17.79 14.69
C GLU A 116 -12.49 -18.14 15.61
N GLY A 117 -11.54 -18.95 15.15
CA GLY A 117 -10.31 -19.24 15.88
C GLY A 117 -9.47 -17.99 16.13
N CYS A 118 -9.33 -17.12 15.11
CA CYS A 118 -8.62 -15.84 15.27
C CYS A 118 -9.30 -14.94 16.31
N ASN A 119 -10.63 -14.82 16.26
CA ASN A 119 -11.40 -14.04 17.22
C ASN A 119 -11.31 -14.62 18.63
N SER A 120 -11.28 -15.95 18.77
CA SER A 120 -11.08 -16.62 20.05
C SER A 120 -9.71 -16.29 20.64
N LEU A 121 -8.65 -16.41 19.84
CA LEU A 121 -7.28 -16.10 20.26
C LEU A 121 -7.11 -14.62 20.62
N ALA A 122 -7.72 -13.71 19.85
CA ALA A 122 -7.69 -12.28 20.12
C ALA A 122 -8.36 -11.88 21.45
N ARG A 123 -9.27 -12.70 22.01
CA ARG A 123 -9.81 -12.46 23.36
C ARG A 123 -8.78 -12.73 24.45
N SER A 124 -7.90 -13.70 24.22
CA SER A 124 -6.82 -14.04 25.15
C SER A 124 -5.60 -13.12 24.98
N LEU A 125 -5.31 -12.72 23.74
CA LEU A 125 -4.19 -11.84 23.37
C LEU A 125 -4.70 -10.66 22.52
N PRO A 126 -5.24 -9.59 23.14
CA PRO A 126 -5.91 -8.50 22.42
C PRO A 126 -4.98 -7.67 21.53
N ASP A 127 -3.67 -7.61 21.86
CA ASP A 127 -2.68 -6.87 21.08
C ASP A 127 -2.01 -7.71 19.98
N LEU A 128 -2.36 -9.00 19.87
CA LEU A 128 -1.78 -9.91 18.88
C LEU A 128 -2.24 -9.54 17.47
N LYS A 129 -1.28 -9.28 16.58
CA LYS A 129 -1.54 -9.09 15.16
C LYS A 129 -1.55 -10.43 14.44
N ILE A 130 -2.75 -10.88 14.07
CA ILE A 130 -2.95 -12.10 13.28
C ILE A 130 -3.01 -11.75 11.79
N VAL A 131 -2.12 -12.33 11.00
CA VAL A 131 -2.02 -12.14 9.55
C VAL A 131 -2.48 -13.40 8.84
N ARG A 132 -3.66 -13.32 8.20
CA ARG A 132 -4.28 -14.41 7.43
C ARG A 132 -3.97 -14.37 5.93
N GLY A 133 -3.02 -13.54 5.51
CA GLY A 133 -2.71 -13.25 4.10
C GLY A 133 -3.44 -12.00 3.59
N VAL A 134 -3.25 -11.68 2.30
CA VAL A 134 -3.90 -10.53 1.65
C VAL A 134 -5.12 -11.03 0.87
N ASN A 135 -6.31 -10.55 1.22
CA ASN A 135 -7.50 -10.75 0.40
C ASN A 135 -7.50 -9.71 -0.73
N LEU A 136 -7.14 -10.14 -1.95
CA LEU A 136 -7.04 -9.25 -3.11
C LEU A 136 -8.40 -8.69 -3.54
N ASP A 137 -9.50 -9.41 -3.32
CA ASP A 137 -10.85 -8.95 -3.65
C ASP A 137 -11.26 -7.76 -2.77
N LYS A 138 -10.92 -7.82 -1.48
CA LYS A 138 -11.13 -6.71 -0.54
C LYS A 138 -10.31 -5.48 -0.94
N VAL A 139 -9.04 -5.68 -1.33
CA VAL A 139 -8.18 -4.58 -1.80
C VAL A 139 -8.76 -3.93 -3.06
N ALA A 140 -9.29 -4.73 -4.00
CA ALA A 140 -9.94 -4.23 -5.20
C ALA A 140 -11.21 -3.43 -4.87
N ALA A 141 -12.04 -3.93 -3.95
CA ALA A 141 -13.25 -3.24 -3.50
C ALA A 141 -12.94 -1.90 -2.82
N ASP A 142 -11.94 -1.86 -1.92
CA ASP A 142 -11.50 -0.63 -1.26
C ASP A 142 -10.94 0.38 -2.26
N ALA A 143 -10.20 -0.08 -3.27
CA ALA A 143 -9.69 0.79 -4.34
C ALA A 143 -10.82 1.36 -5.22
N ALA A 144 -11.85 0.56 -5.51
CA ALA A 144 -13.03 1.02 -6.25
C ALA A 144 -13.83 2.07 -5.44
N ALA A 145 -14.04 1.83 -4.15
CA ALA A 145 -14.72 2.77 -3.26
C ALA A 145 -13.99 4.13 -3.19
N ARG A 146 -12.65 4.11 -3.08
CA ARG A 146 -11.83 5.34 -3.10
C ARG A 146 -11.99 6.12 -4.41
N LYS A 147 -11.98 5.44 -5.57
CA LYS A 147 -12.17 6.10 -6.88
C LYS A 147 -13.54 6.77 -6.98
N GLU A 148 -14.60 6.12 -6.51
CA GLU A 148 -15.95 6.69 -6.54
C GLU A 148 -16.06 7.90 -5.62
N GLN A 149 -15.44 7.84 -4.43
CA GLN A 149 -15.37 8.98 -3.52
C GLN A 149 -14.63 10.17 -4.13
N THR A 150 -13.44 9.97 -4.73
CA THR A 150 -12.69 11.04 -5.40
C THR A 150 -13.50 11.68 -6.54
N LYS A 151 -14.20 10.87 -7.33
CA LYS A 151 -15.05 11.36 -8.42
C LYS A 151 -16.24 12.18 -7.91
N LYS A 152 -16.80 11.81 -6.76
CA LYS A 152 -17.88 12.56 -6.10
C LYS A 152 -17.37 13.90 -5.55
N GLU A 153 -16.21 13.88 -4.87
CA GLU A 153 -15.56 15.10 -4.35
C GLU A 153 -15.20 16.07 -5.48
N GLU A 154 -14.66 15.59 -6.61
CA GLU A 154 -14.36 16.42 -7.78
C GLU A 154 -15.60 17.09 -8.40
N LYS A 155 -16.77 16.42 -8.37
CA LYS A 155 -18.03 16.99 -8.85
C LYS A 155 -18.59 18.07 -7.93
N GLU A 156 -18.29 18.02 -6.64
CA GLU A 156 -18.80 18.95 -5.63
C GLU A 156 -17.93 20.21 -5.49
N VAL A 157 -16.72 20.23 -6.06
CA VAL A 157 -15.85 21.41 -6.06
C VAL A 157 -16.55 22.59 -6.75
N VAL A 158 -16.93 23.59 -5.96
CA VAL A 158 -17.39 24.89 -6.47
C VAL A 158 -16.24 25.57 -7.19
N ARG A 159 -16.44 25.90 -8.47
CA ARG A 159 -15.45 26.54 -9.32
C ARG A 159 -15.87 27.96 -9.67
N ILE A 160 -14.95 28.90 -9.57
CA ILE A 160 -15.16 30.26 -10.07
C ILE A 160 -14.92 30.33 -11.59
N ASP A 161 -15.70 31.15 -12.28
CA ASP A 161 -15.51 31.40 -13.71
C ASP A 161 -14.32 32.35 -13.93
N LEU A 162 -13.38 31.95 -14.78
CA LEU A 162 -12.26 32.78 -15.18
C LEU A 162 -12.60 33.61 -16.42
N ASP A 163 -12.00 34.79 -16.50
CA ASP A 163 -12.05 35.64 -17.67
C ASP A 163 -11.27 35.01 -18.84
N TRP A 164 -12.00 34.73 -19.92
CA TRP A 164 -11.42 34.38 -21.22
C TRP A 164 -11.01 35.65 -21.96
N VAL A 165 -9.76 35.70 -22.44
CA VAL A 165 -9.26 36.81 -23.25
C VAL A 165 -8.99 36.32 -24.68
N PRO A 166 -9.79 36.75 -25.68
CA PRO A 166 -9.59 36.35 -27.08
C PRO A 166 -8.22 36.79 -27.61
N ALA A 167 -7.65 35.98 -28.49
CA ALA A 167 -6.42 36.35 -29.20
C ALA A 167 -6.58 37.66 -29.98
N GLY A 168 -5.47 38.38 -30.15
CA GLY A 168 -5.45 39.69 -30.83
C GLY A 168 -5.92 40.88 -29.97
N THR A 169 -6.56 40.65 -28.82
CA THR A 169 -6.95 41.76 -27.92
C THR A 169 -5.78 42.27 -27.07
N LYS A 170 -5.02 41.35 -26.47
CA LYS A 170 -3.83 41.59 -25.66
C LYS A 170 -2.83 40.46 -25.84
N THR A 171 -1.55 40.72 -25.62
CA THR A 171 -0.54 39.67 -25.56
C THR A 171 -0.70 38.87 -24.27
N PRO A 172 -0.68 37.52 -24.32
CA PRO A 172 -0.76 36.68 -23.14
C PRO A 172 0.35 37.06 -22.13
N PRO A 173 0.01 37.36 -20.87
CA PRO A 173 1.02 37.67 -19.86
C PRO A 173 1.82 36.41 -19.52
N ARG A 174 3.09 36.59 -19.16
CA ARG A 174 3.92 35.50 -18.66
C ARG A 174 3.40 35.00 -17.32
N SER A 175 3.54 33.70 -17.07
CA SER A 175 3.27 33.17 -15.73
C SER A 175 4.18 33.81 -14.70
N LYS A 176 3.74 33.85 -13.44
CA LYS A 176 4.53 34.37 -12.31
C LYS A 176 4.78 33.28 -11.27
N GLY A 177 6.00 33.27 -10.71
CA GLY A 177 6.37 32.35 -9.64
C GLY A 177 5.67 32.67 -8.31
N GLY A 178 5.76 31.75 -7.35
CA GLY A 178 5.17 31.92 -6.01
C GLY A 178 3.65 31.79 -5.98
N GLY A 179 3.08 30.96 -6.87
CA GLY A 179 1.65 30.65 -6.88
C GLY A 179 1.28 29.49 -5.95
N THR A 180 0.05 29.49 -5.46
CA THR A 180 -0.54 28.36 -4.73
C THR A 180 -1.10 27.36 -5.73
N LEU A 181 -0.92 26.06 -5.50
CA LEU A 181 -1.51 25.02 -6.35
C LEU A 181 -3.04 24.99 -6.15
N SER A 182 -3.79 25.10 -7.24
CA SER A 182 -5.24 24.96 -7.33
C SER A 182 -5.59 24.06 -8.52
N SER A 183 -6.87 23.96 -8.90
CA SER A 183 -7.33 23.25 -10.10
C SER A 183 -8.05 24.17 -11.08
N ILE A 184 -7.81 23.95 -12.37
CA ILE A 184 -8.51 24.60 -13.48
C ILE A 184 -9.31 23.55 -14.25
N SER A 185 -10.49 23.93 -14.72
CA SER A 185 -11.32 23.14 -15.62
C SER A 185 -11.55 23.92 -16.92
N ILE A 186 -11.14 23.35 -18.04
CA ILE A 186 -11.18 24.02 -19.34
C ILE A 186 -12.22 23.29 -20.19
N LYS A 187 -13.35 23.94 -20.45
CA LYS A 187 -14.42 23.39 -21.27
C LYS A 187 -14.27 23.87 -22.70
N ASN A 188 -13.94 22.95 -23.61
CA ASN A 188 -13.92 23.25 -25.03
C ASN A 188 -15.35 23.15 -25.59
N THR A 189 -15.98 24.29 -25.90
CA THR A 189 -17.32 24.28 -26.52
C THR A 189 -17.28 24.20 -28.04
N ARG A 190 -16.09 24.22 -28.63
CA ARG A 190 -15.88 24.03 -30.07
C ARG A 190 -16.09 22.57 -30.46
N GLU A 191 -16.29 22.35 -31.75
CA GLU A 191 -16.32 20.99 -32.33
C GLU A 191 -14.91 20.48 -32.63
N GLU A 192 -13.97 21.40 -32.87
CA GLU A 192 -12.57 21.04 -33.13
C GLU A 192 -11.77 20.83 -31.84
N THR A 193 -10.74 19.99 -31.94
CA THR A 193 -9.71 19.85 -30.91
C THR A 193 -8.88 21.13 -30.80
N VAL A 194 -8.59 21.57 -29.57
CA VAL A 194 -7.69 22.69 -29.28
C VAL A 194 -6.46 22.21 -28.53
N LYS A 195 -5.36 22.96 -28.62
CA LYS A 195 -4.14 22.69 -27.87
C LYS A 195 -3.99 23.67 -26.71
N LEU A 196 -3.50 23.17 -25.58
CA LEU A 196 -3.25 23.91 -24.36
C LEU A 196 -1.74 24.08 -24.14
N TYR A 197 -1.32 25.32 -23.95
CA TYR A 197 0.06 25.70 -23.67
C TYR A 197 0.16 26.47 -22.36
N TRP A 198 1.22 26.19 -21.60
CA TRP A 198 1.64 27.03 -20.48
C TRP A 198 2.54 28.15 -20.99
N VAL A 199 2.24 29.40 -20.63
CA VAL A 199 3.12 30.54 -20.92
C VAL A 199 4.18 30.60 -19.82
N GLU A 200 5.40 30.17 -20.13
CA GLU A 200 6.50 30.07 -19.17
C GLU A 200 6.91 31.43 -18.59
N TYR A 201 7.69 31.42 -17.51
CA TYR A 201 8.20 32.64 -16.87
C TYR A 201 8.99 33.54 -17.84
N GLY A 202 9.69 32.94 -18.81
CA GLY A 202 10.41 33.65 -19.87
C GLY A 202 9.53 34.12 -21.04
N GLY A 203 8.27 33.69 -21.09
CA GLY A 203 7.33 33.98 -22.19
C GLY A 203 7.33 32.94 -23.31
N GLY A 204 8.14 31.88 -23.20
CA GLY A 204 8.03 30.71 -24.08
C GLY A 204 6.72 29.95 -23.87
N LEU A 205 6.36 29.12 -24.85
CA LEU A 205 5.17 28.27 -24.78
C LEU A 205 5.59 26.83 -24.57
N LYS A 206 5.05 26.21 -23.52
CA LYS A 206 5.22 24.79 -23.25
C LYS A 206 3.91 24.05 -23.51
N TYR A 207 3.90 23.19 -24.52
CA TYR A 207 2.77 22.32 -24.83
C TYR A 207 2.42 21.43 -23.62
N TYR A 208 1.13 21.24 -23.38
CA TYR A 208 0.65 20.45 -22.26
C TYR A 208 -0.35 19.35 -22.65
N ALA A 209 -1.38 19.67 -23.42
CA ALA A 209 -2.43 18.73 -23.77
C ALA A 209 -3.26 19.20 -24.97
N GLU A 210 -3.97 18.26 -25.57
CA GLU A 210 -5.09 18.51 -26.49
C GLU A 210 -6.42 18.31 -25.77
N ILE A 211 -7.41 19.12 -26.13
CA ILE A 211 -8.77 19.06 -25.59
C ILE A 211 -9.73 18.88 -26.76
N ALA A 212 -10.28 17.67 -26.91
CA ALA A 212 -11.22 17.36 -27.97
C ALA A 212 -12.46 18.29 -27.94
N GLY A 213 -13.12 18.44 -29.09
CA GLY A 213 -14.37 19.20 -29.18
C GLY A 213 -15.43 18.69 -28.19
N GLY A 214 -16.11 19.61 -27.51
CA GLY A 214 -17.08 19.30 -26.46
C GLY A 214 -16.50 18.73 -25.15
N ALA A 215 -15.20 18.42 -25.10
CA ALA A 215 -14.58 17.84 -23.92
C ALA A 215 -14.23 18.90 -22.87
N THR A 216 -14.04 18.44 -21.63
CA THR A 216 -13.54 19.26 -20.53
C THR A 216 -12.29 18.65 -19.95
N LEU A 217 -11.22 19.44 -19.86
CA LEU A 217 -9.97 19.04 -19.22
C LEU A 217 -9.88 19.68 -17.84
N THR A 218 -9.86 18.87 -16.77
CA THR A 218 -9.59 19.35 -15.40
C THR A 218 -8.19 18.96 -14.97
N ARG A 219 -7.44 19.90 -14.39
CA ARG A 219 -6.08 19.64 -13.90
C ARG A 219 -5.57 20.65 -12.89
N GLY A 220 -4.50 20.30 -12.19
CA GLY A 220 -3.78 21.21 -11.31
C GLY A 220 -3.09 22.35 -12.07
N SER A 221 -3.16 23.56 -11.53
CA SER A 221 -2.43 24.73 -12.00
C SER A 221 -2.03 25.60 -10.80
N PHE A 222 -0.83 26.17 -10.84
CA PHE A 222 -0.46 27.21 -9.88
C PHE A 222 -1.23 28.49 -10.18
N SER A 223 -1.67 29.17 -9.13
CA SER A 223 -2.26 30.51 -9.24
C SER A 223 -1.27 31.46 -9.92
N LYS A 224 -1.73 32.36 -10.78
CA LYS A 224 -0.91 33.25 -11.62
C LYS A 224 -0.18 32.56 -12.79
N ALA A 225 -0.46 31.28 -13.06
CA ALA A 225 -0.06 30.65 -14.31
C ALA A 225 -1.00 31.11 -15.44
N THR A 226 -0.41 31.54 -16.55
CA THR A 226 -1.16 31.88 -17.77
C THR A 226 -1.17 30.68 -18.70
N TRP A 227 -2.35 30.40 -19.24
CA TRP A 227 -2.60 29.33 -20.19
C TRP A 227 -3.06 29.92 -21.51
N LEU A 228 -2.35 29.56 -22.58
CA LEU A 228 -2.71 29.91 -23.95
C LEU A 228 -3.39 28.70 -24.60
N ILE A 229 -4.48 28.96 -25.33
CA ILE A 229 -5.14 27.95 -26.14
C ILE A 229 -5.00 28.34 -27.60
N THR A 230 -4.63 27.35 -28.42
CA THR A 230 -4.50 27.48 -29.87
C THR A 230 -5.38 26.45 -30.57
N ASP A 231 -5.58 26.63 -31.87
CA ASP A 231 -6.04 25.53 -32.72
C ASP A 231 -4.92 24.50 -32.97
N LEU A 232 -5.18 23.50 -33.82
CA LEU A 232 -4.20 22.47 -34.17
C LEU A 232 -3.02 23.01 -34.99
N ASN A 233 -3.19 24.13 -35.70
CA ASN A 233 -2.15 24.80 -36.48
C ASN A 233 -1.30 25.76 -35.63
N GLU A 234 -1.54 25.77 -34.31
CA GLU A 234 -0.86 26.64 -33.34
C GLU A 234 -1.24 28.12 -33.45
N GLU A 235 -2.34 28.44 -34.14
CA GLU A 235 -2.89 29.79 -34.18
C GLU A 235 -3.58 30.12 -32.84
N PRO A 236 -3.19 31.22 -32.17
CA PRO A 236 -3.78 31.61 -30.88
C PRO A 236 -5.29 31.84 -30.98
N LEU A 237 -6.06 31.19 -30.10
CA LEU A 237 -7.51 31.43 -29.94
C LEU A 237 -7.79 32.38 -28.79
N GLY A 238 -7.02 32.27 -27.71
CA GLY A 238 -7.14 33.13 -26.53
C GLY A 238 -6.45 32.52 -25.32
N TYR A 239 -6.49 33.25 -24.20
CA TYR A 239 -5.78 32.86 -22.98
C TYR A 239 -6.59 33.20 -21.73
N PHE A 240 -6.16 32.61 -20.61
CA PHE A 240 -6.68 32.92 -19.27
C PHE A 240 -5.56 32.79 -18.24
N THR A 241 -5.79 33.31 -17.02
CA THR A 241 -4.84 33.19 -15.91
C THR A 241 -5.49 32.45 -14.74
N ALA A 242 -4.84 31.41 -14.25
CA ALA A 242 -5.33 30.63 -13.12
C ALA A 242 -5.32 31.44 -11.82
N THR A 243 -6.25 31.14 -10.93
CA THR A 243 -6.42 31.80 -9.63
C THR A 243 -6.07 30.85 -8.49
N VAL A 244 -6.17 31.34 -7.25
CA VAL A 244 -5.93 30.53 -6.04
C VAL A 244 -7.10 29.60 -5.71
N GLU A 245 -8.31 29.93 -6.18
CA GLU A 245 -9.50 29.11 -6.03
C GLU A 245 -9.61 28.09 -7.16
N PRO A 246 -10.26 26.93 -6.95
CA PRO A 246 -10.64 26.07 -8.04
C PRO A 246 -11.47 26.86 -9.06
N SER A 247 -11.13 26.76 -10.33
CA SER A 247 -11.74 27.61 -11.34
C SER A 247 -12.07 26.86 -12.61
N GLN A 248 -12.86 27.49 -13.47
CA GLN A 248 -13.24 26.99 -14.78
C GLN A 248 -13.21 28.08 -15.83
N VAL A 249 -13.01 27.70 -17.09
CA VAL A 249 -13.01 28.60 -18.24
C VAL A 249 -13.66 27.91 -19.44
N VAL A 250 -14.42 28.68 -20.21
CA VAL A 250 -15.07 28.20 -21.43
C VAL A 250 -14.29 28.71 -22.64
N VAL A 251 -13.84 27.80 -23.49
CA VAL A 251 -13.28 28.14 -24.81
C VAL A 251 -14.45 28.33 -25.76
N PRO A 252 -14.71 29.56 -26.24
CA PRO A 252 -15.89 29.83 -27.04
C PRO A 252 -15.79 29.25 -28.46
N LYS A 253 -16.95 28.95 -29.05
CA LYS A 253 -17.08 28.77 -30.50
C LYS A 253 -16.69 30.07 -31.21
N GLN A 254 -16.05 29.99 -32.39
CA GLN A 254 -15.96 31.15 -33.26
C GLN A 254 -17.37 31.49 -33.76
N GLY A 255 -17.75 32.76 -33.63
CA GLY A 255 -18.99 33.29 -34.20
C GLY A 255 -18.84 33.59 -35.69
#